data_AF-A0A396CJQ1-F1
#
_entry.id   AF-A0A396CJQ1-F1
#
_cell.length_a   1.000
_cell.length_b   1.000
_cell.length_c   1.000
_cell.angle_alpha   90.00
_cell.angle_beta   90.00
_cell.angle_gamma   90.00
#
_symmetry.space_group_name_H-M   'P 1'
#
loop_
_entity.id
_entity.type
_entity.pdbx_description
1 polymer ?
#
loop_
_entity_poly.entity_id
_entity_poly.type
_entity_poly.pdbx_seq_one_letter_code
_entity_poly.pdbx_strand_id
1 'polypeptide(L)'
;MDEIVCANTAFRYWRCPPQVRDLYPRLPNSEDGWRALSQAPFVTDVLKTPIISTTEPGGVNYHSGLQTTIHCGDASGVDSTLKTAMGFRVTNPLATLFTMARFVSQTDLVLVMYEFCGWFSVFEPTAAAEVELSKADDAAQDSSTESLFELDESQDEAQWRRVYARVKVKEQVNAKGTNVQKKTKEVTKLKGTSLWMRKPLIELHELHEYARR
;
A
#
# COMPACT_ATOMS: atom_id res chain seq x y z
N MET A 1 14.17 -1.10 -22.84
CA MET A 1 13.29 -0.47 -21.82
C MET A 1 13.92 -0.79 -20.48
N ASP A 2 14.36 0.23 -19.73
CA ASP A 2 15.13 0.01 -18.51
C ASP A 2 14.18 -0.30 -17.34
N GLU A 3 13.75 -1.55 -17.22
CA GLU A 3 12.83 -1.96 -16.16
C GLU A 3 13.50 -1.81 -14.79
N ILE A 4 12.80 -1.10 -13.90
CA ILE A 4 13.25 -0.83 -12.53
C ILE A 4 12.55 -1.83 -11.62
N VAL A 5 13.31 -2.75 -11.04
CA VAL A 5 12.82 -3.70 -10.04
C VAL A 5 12.62 -2.98 -8.71
N CYS A 6 11.50 -3.26 -8.05
CA CYS A 6 11.08 -2.57 -6.82
C CYS A 6 10.42 -3.53 -5.80
N ALA A 7 9.93 -2.96 -4.69
CA ALA A 7 9.21 -3.66 -3.64
C ALA A 7 9.93 -4.93 -3.13
N ASN A 8 9.18 -6.01 -2.88
CA ASN A 8 9.72 -7.27 -2.36
C ASN A 8 10.83 -7.87 -3.23
N THR A 9 10.78 -7.65 -4.55
CA THR A 9 11.80 -8.15 -5.47
C THR A 9 13.13 -7.40 -5.27
N ALA A 10 13.08 -6.06 -5.17
CA ALA A 10 14.25 -5.25 -4.85
C ALA A 10 14.79 -5.56 -3.44
N PHE A 11 13.91 -5.78 -2.47
CA PHE A 11 14.33 -6.17 -1.11
C PHE A 11 15.16 -7.45 -1.09
N ARG A 12 14.72 -8.48 -1.82
CA ARG A 12 15.47 -9.74 -1.97
C ARG A 12 16.82 -9.56 -2.64
N TYR A 13 16.88 -8.67 -3.65
CA TYR A 13 18.15 -8.30 -4.25
C TYR A 13 19.09 -7.72 -3.18
N TRP A 14 18.64 -6.74 -2.40
CA TRP A 14 19.46 -6.07 -1.39
C TRP A 14 19.96 -7.01 -0.30
N ARG A 15 19.15 -7.96 0.15
CA ARG A 15 19.54 -8.97 1.15
C ARG A 15 20.54 -10.00 0.64
N CYS A 16 20.63 -10.21 -0.68
CA CYS A 16 21.59 -11.14 -1.26
C CYS A 16 23.00 -10.52 -1.21
N PRO A 17 23.99 -11.12 -0.53
CA PRO A 17 25.35 -10.55 -0.47
C PRO A 17 25.97 -10.42 -1.86
N PRO A 18 26.76 -9.36 -2.16
CA PRO A 18 27.38 -9.17 -3.47
C PRO A 18 28.19 -10.39 -3.95
N GLN A 19 28.92 -11.04 -3.05
CA GLN A 19 29.71 -12.25 -3.35
C GLN A 19 28.85 -13.40 -3.84
N VAL A 20 27.61 -13.49 -3.34
CA VAL A 20 26.63 -14.50 -3.77
C VAL A 20 26.05 -14.12 -5.13
N ARG A 21 25.78 -12.82 -5.37
CA ARG A 21 25.29 -12.33 -6.67
C ARG A 21 26.27 -12.64 -7.80
N ASP A 22 27.57 -12.50 -7.53
CA ASP A 22 28.63 -12.73 -8.52
C ASP A 22 28.76 -14.20 -8.96
N LEU A 23 28.16 -15.15 -8.23
CA LEU A 23 28.13 -16.57 -8.61
C LEU A 23 27.07 -16.87 -9.69
N TYR A 24 26.11 -15.97 -9.90
CA TYR A 24 25.03 -16.20 -10.84
C TYR A 24 25.38 -15.66 -12.24
N PRO A 25 24.87 -16.31 -13.31
CA PRO A 25 24.99 -15.76 -14.65
C PRO A 25 24.22 -14.44 -14.77
N ARG A 26 24.61 -13.60 -15.73
CA ARG A 26 23.87 -12.37 -16.05
C ARG A 26 22.43 -12.71 -16.44
N LEU A 27 21.51 -11.82 -16.07
CA LEU A 27 20.11 -12.00 -16.42
C LEU A 27 19.90 -11.77 -17.91
N PRO A 28 18.99 -12.52 -18.54
CA PRO A 28 18.55 -12.25 -19.91
C PRO A 28 17.91 -10.85 -19.97
N ASN A 29 17.98 -10.23 -21.13
CA ASN A 29 17.39 -8.91 -21.33
C ASN A 29 15.86 -9.01 -21.34
N SER A 30 15.16 -7.90 -21.10
CA SER A 30 13.69 -7.86 -21.20
C SER A 30 13.19 -8.20 -22.61
N GLU A 31 14.01 -7.96 -23.65
CA GLU A 31 13.73 -8.35 -25.03
C GLU A 31 13.69 -9.88 -25.24
N ASP A 32 14.42 -10.65 -24.43
CA ASP A 32 14.38 -12.12 -24.46
C ASP A 32 13.07 -12.67 -23.85
N GLY A 33 12.28 -11.78 -23.23
CA GLY A 33 10.95 -12.05 -22.71
C GLY A 33 10.90 -12.52 -21.26
N TRP A 34 9.79 -12.19 -20.60
CA TRP A 34 9.54 -12.49 -19.18
C TRP A 34 9.62 -13.97 -18.80
N ARG A 35 9.34 -14.86 -19.75
CA ARG A 35 9.43 -16.31 -19.51
C ARG A 35 10.89 -16.74 -19.32
N ALA A 36 11.79 -16.29 -20.19
CA ALA A 36 13.21 -16.56 -20.07
C ALA A 36 13.77 -15.95 -18.78
N LEU A 37 13.41 -14.70 -18.49
CA LEU A 37 13.80 -14.03 -17.24
C LEU A 37 13.31 -14.78 -16.00
N SER A 38 12.06 -15.23 -15.99
CA SER A 38 11.48 -15.97 -14.85
C SER A 38 12.17 -17.30 -14.54
N GLN A 39 12.84 -17.90 -15.52
CA GLN A 39 13.56 -19.15 -15.39
C GLN A 39 15.06 -18.97 -15.10
N ALA A 40 15.56 -17.72 -15.09
CA ALA A 40 16.95 -17.46 -14.77
C ALA A 40 17.25 -17.91 -13.32
N PRO A 41 18.39 -18.57 -13.04
CA PRO A 41 18.69 -19.09 -11.71
C PRO A 41 18.63 -18.04 -10.60
N PHE A 42 19.11 -16.82 -10.87
CA PHE A 42 19.04 -15.74 -9.89
C PHE A 42 17.59 -15.31 -9.60
N VAL A 43 16.69 -15.39 -10.59
CA VAL A 43 15.27 -15.12 -10.38
C VAL A 43 14.62 -16.25 -9.60
N THR A 44 14.87 -17.51 -9.96
CA THR A 44 14.26 -18.66 -9.27
C THR A 44 14.73 -18.77 -7.82
N ASP A 45 15.98 -18.41 -7.55
CA ASP A 45 16.63 -18.69 -6.26
C ASP A 45 16.53 -17.48 -5.32
N VAL A 46 16.71 -16.27 -5.84
CA VAL A 46 16.79 -15.03 -5.05
C VAL A 46 15.54 -14.15 -5.21
N LEU A 47 15.27 -13.64 -6.41
CA LEU A 47 14.25 -12.60 -6.62
C LEU A 47 12.81 -13.13 -6.46
N LYS A 48 12.60 -14.38 -6.89
CA LYS A 48 11.34 -15.10 -7.08
C LYS A 48 10.34 -14.36 -7.98
N THR A 49 9.36 -15.12 -8.44
CA THR A 49 8.20 -14.62 -9.19
C THR A 49 6.99 -14.41 -8.28
N PRO A 50 6.12 -13.42 -8.57
CA PRO A 50 6.24 -12.46 -9.66
C PRO A 50 7.34 -11.41 -9.40
N ILE A 51 8.06 -11.03 -10.45
CA ILE A 51 9.00 -9.90 -10.42
C ILE A 51 8.18 -8.60 -10.36
N ILE A 52 8.44 -7.77 -9.35
CA ILE A 52 7.76 -6.49 -9.19
C ILE A 52 8.63 -5.38 -9.79
N SER A 53 8.09 -4.65 -10.77
CA SER A 53 8.77 -3.53 -11.41
C SER A 53 7.95 -2.24 -11.40
N THR A 54 8.59 -1.08 -11.42
CA THR A 54 7.89 0.19 -11.63
C THR A 54 7.69 0.44 -13.11
N THR A 55 6.56 1.03 -13.48
CA THR A 55 6.30 1.54 -14.83
C THR A 55 6.26 3.05 -14.83
N GLU A 56 6.67 3.66 -15.94
CA GLU A 56 6.51 5.10 -16.15
C GLU A 56 5.02 5.51 -16.11
N PRO A 57 4.71 6.77 -15.79
CA PRO A 57 3.35 7.29 -15.86
C PRO A 57 2.74 7.07 -17.25
N GLY A 58 1.57 6.41 -17.30
CA GLY A 58 0.92 6.01 -18.55
C GLY A 58 1.33 4.64 -19.09
N GLY A 59 2.22 3.93 -18.39
CA GLY A 59 2.58 2.54 -18.69
C GLY A 59 1.44 1.54 -18.45
N VAL A 60 1.58 0.36 -19.05
CA VAL A 60 0.59 -0.72 -18.93
C VAL A 60 0.73 -1.42 -17.58
N ASN A 61 -0.40 -1.70 -16.94
CA ASN A 61 -0.44 -2.54 -15.75
C ASN A 61 -0.34 -4.02 -16.13
N TYR A 62 0.72 -4.69 -15.68
CA TYR A 62 0.86 -6.13 -15.75
C TYR A 62 0.62 -6.74 -14.36
N HIS A 63 -0.26 -7.73 -14.31
CA HIS A 63 -0.53 -8.53 -13.12
C HIS A 63 -0.59 -10.00 -13.54
N SER A 64 0.57 -10.58 -13.79
CA SER A 64 0.73 -11.98 -14.17
C SER A 64 1.48 -12.75 -13.09
N GLY A 65 1.50 -14.09 -13.20
CA GLY A 65 2.32 -14.92 -12.31
C GLY A 65 3.84 -14.66 -12.45
N LEU A 66 4.28 -14.05 -13.56
CA LEU A 66 5.70 -13.78 -13.83
C LEU A 66 6.10 -12.35 -13.47
N GLN A 67 5.21 -11.39 -13.70
CA GLN A 67 5.48 -9.96 -13.55
C GLN A 67 4.29 -9.24 -12.93
N THR A 68 4.59 -8.35 -12.00
CA THR A 68 3.65 -7.35 -11.47
C THR A 68 4.24 -5.96 -11.64
N THR A 69 3.46 -5.01 -12.17
CA THR A 69 3.90 -3.61 -12.24
C THR A 69 3.20 -2.74 -11.23
N ILE A 70 3.92 -1.72 -10.75
CA ILE A 70 3.36 -0.64 -9.94
C ILE A 70 3.65 0.72 -10.57
N HIS A 71 2.67 1.62 -10.44
CA HIS A 71 2.84 3.02 -10.77
C HIS A 71 3.35 3.75 -9.54
N CYS A 72 4.62 4.16 -9.57
CA CYS A 72 5.24 4.92 -8.51
C CYS A 72 6.26 5.89 -9.12
N GLY A 73 5.79 7.10 -9.44
CA GLY A 73 6.62 8.13 -10.08
C GLY A 73 7.87 8.45 -9.26
N ASP A 74 7.70 8.64 -7.96
CA ASP A 74 8.78 9.03 -7.04
C ASP A 74 9.88 7.94 -6.90
N ALA A 75 9.50 6.66 -7.02
CA ALA A 75 10.44 5.55 -6.96
C ALA A 75 11.10 5.22 -8.31
N SER A 76 10.68 5.87 -9.39
CA SER A 76 11.20 5.63 -10.75
C SER A 76 12.24 6.65 -11.22
N GLY A 77 12.58 7.63 -10.37
CA GLY A 77 13.57 8.66 -10.65
C GLY A 77 15.01 8.15 -10.72
N VAL A 78 15.88 8.96 -11.31
CA VAL A 78 17.32 8.65 -11.46
C VAL A 78 18.00 8.51 -10.09
N ASP A 79 17.65 9.37 -9.13
CA ASP A 79 18.22 9.35 -7.78
C ASP A 79 17.65 8.22 -6.90
N SER A 80 16.47 7.70 -7.26
CA SER A 80 15.82 6.60 -6.55
C SER A 80 16.18 5.22 -7.10
N THR A 81 17.03 5.13 -8.13
CA THR A 81 17.38 3.86 -8.79
C THR A 81 18.88 3.67 -9.01
N LEU A 82 19.31 2.41 -9.03
CA LEU A 82 20.71 2.01 -9.16
C LEU A 82 20.84 0.96 -10.26
N LYS A 83 21.81 1.14 -11.16
CA LYS A 83 22.13 0.15 -12.19
C LYS A 83 22.96 -0.98 -11.59
N THR A 84 22.49 -2.21 -11.76
CA THR A 84 23.15 -3.40 -11.21
C THR A 84 24.13 -4.01 -12.24
N ALA A 85 25.15 -4.72 -11.74
CA ALA A 85 26.08 -5.46 -12.60
C ALA A 85 25.41 -6.61 -13.38
N MET A 86 24.22 -7.04 -12.93
CA MET A 86 23.41 -8.09 -13.57
C MET A 86 22.58 -7.59 -14.77
N GLY A 87 22.61 -6.28 -15.07
CA GLY A 87 22.01 -5.73 -16.29
C GLY A 87 20.61 -5.13 -16.13
N PHE A 88 20.10 -5.00 -14.90
CA PHE A 88 18.80 -4.35 -14.62
C PHE A 88 18.96 -3.18 -13.64
N ARG A 89 17.93 -2.33 -13.53
CA ARG A 89 17.88 -1.25 -12.53
C ARG A 89 17.09 -1.71 -11.31
N VAL A 90 17.52 -1.32 -10.12
CA VAL A 90 16.83 -1.61 -8.86
C VAL A 90 16.59 -0.32 -8.10
N THR A 91 15.47 -0.21 -7.39
CA THR A 91 15.22 0.91 -6.47
C THR A 91 16.26 0.93 -5.36
N ASN A 92 16.74 2.11 -4.97
CA ASN A 92 17.60 2.27 -3.80
C ASN A 92 16.88 1.81 -2.51
N PRO A 93 17.58 1.60 -1.38
CA PRO A 93 16.95 1.08 -0.16
C PRO A 93 15.74 1.89 0.32
N LEU A 94 15.80 3.23 0.24
CA LEU A 94 14.70 4.11 0.65
C LEU A 94 13.46 3.97 -0.26
N ALA A 95 13.65 3.99 -1.58
CA ALA A 95 12.58 3.79 -2.55
C ALA A 95 12.05 2.34 -2.52
N THR A 96 12.90 1.37 -2.16
CA THR A 96 12.49 -0.01 -1.92
C THR A 96 11.52 -0.08 -0.73
N LEU A 97 11.84 0.57 0.39
CA LEU A 97 10.93 0.68 1.55
C LEU A 97 9.60 1.31 1.17
N PHE A 98 9.65 2.44 0.47
CA PHE A 98 8.46 3.17 0.04
C PHE A 98 7.55 2.30 -0.84
N THR A 99 8.12 1.60 -1.82
CA THR A 99 7.35 0.71 -2.70
C THR A 99 6.87 -0.56 -2.01
N MET A 100 7.57 -1.04 -0.99
CA MET A 100 7.15 -2.18 -0.16
C MET A 100 5.97 -1.87 0.74
N ALA A 101 5.81 -0.63 1.23
CA ALA A 101 4.77 -0.25 2.19
C ALA A 101 3.34 -0.60 1.73
N ARG A 102 3.12 -0.75 0.42
CA ARG A 102 1.84 -1.18 -0.17
C ARG A 102 1.56 -2.69 -0.03
N PHE A 103 2.59 -3.50 0.16
CA PHE A 103 2.53 -4.96 0.06
C PHE A 103 2.84 -5.69 1.36
N VAL A 104 3.44 -5.01 2.34
CA VAL A 104 3.84 -5.60 3.61
C VAL A 104 3.05 -4.98 4.76
N SER A 105 2.93 -5.72 5.86
CA SER A 105 2.31 -5.17 7.07
C SER A 105 3.16 -4.04 7.66
N GLN A 106 2.57 -3.21 8.52
CA GLN A 106 3.32 -2.16 9.23
C GLN A 106 4.47 -2.76 10.05
N THR A 107 4.24 -3.89 10.72
CA THR A 107 5.27 -4.59 11.51
C THR A 107 6.41 -5.08 10.63
N ASP A 108 6.10 -5.73 9.51
CA ASP A 108 7.12 -6.20 8.57
C ASP A 108 7.89 -5.03 7.95
N LEU A 109 7.21 -3.92 7.65
CA LEU A 109 7.86 -2.71 7.14
C LEU A 109 8.88 -2.17 8.14
N VAL A 110 8.53 -2.11 9.43
CA VAL A 110 9.44 -1.67 10.50
C VAL A 110 10.66 -2.61 10.62
N LEU A 111 10.45 -3.93 10.51
CA LEU A 111 11.55 -4.90 10.50
C LEU A 111 12.47 -4.73 9.29
N VAL A 112 11.90 -4.48 8.11
CA VAL A 112 12.65 -4.20 6.88
C VAL A 112 13.43 -2.88 7.02
N MET A 113 12.82 -1.85 7.61
CA MET A 113 13.49 -0.60 7.92
C MET A 113 14.69 -0.82 8.85
N TYR A 114 14.53 -1.64 9.89
CA TYR A 114 15.63 -2.01 10.78
C TYR A 114 16.76 -2.74 10.02
N GLU A 115 16.42 -3.65 9.11
CA GLU A 115 17.41 -4.38 8.31
C GLU A 115 18.20 -3.45 7.36
N PHE A 116 17.54 -2.47 6.75
CA PHE A 116 18.20 -1.55 5.82
C PHE A 116 18.94 -0.40 6.48
N CYS A 117 18.41 0.16 7.56
CA CYS A 117 18.96 1.35 8.19
C CYS A 117 19.85 1.04 9.39
N GLY A 118 19.84 -0.20 9.91
CA GLY A 118 20.55 -0.55 11.14
C GLY A 118 20.00 0.19 12.37
N TRP A 119 20.83 0.35 13.41
CA TRP A 119 20.45 0.98 14.67
C TRP A 119 19.85 2.38 14.48
N PHE A 120 18.63 2.59 14.97
CA PHE A 120 18.00 3.88 15.08
C PHE A 120 18.09 4.39 16.53
N SER A 121 18.38 5.67 16.70
CA SER A 121 18.08 6.39 17.93
C SER A 121 16.75 7.11 17.77
N VAL A 122 15.83 6.87 18.70
CA VAL A 122 14.74 7.81 18.98
C VAL A 122 15.38 9.12 19.42
N PHE A 123 14.81 10.26 19.02
CA PHE A 123 15.27 11.58 19.44
C PHE A 123 15.36 11.64 20.98
N GLU A 124 16.55 11.86 21.51
CA GLU A 124 16.79 12.17 22.92
C GLU A 124 16.86 13.69 23.05
N PRO A 125 15.85 14.34 23.66
CA PRO A 125 15.84 15.79 23.79
C PRO A 125 16.98 16.24 24.72
N THR A 126 17.61 17.37 24.40
CA THR A 126 18.60 18.00 25.29
C THR A 126 17.94 18.40 26.60
N ALA A 127 18.62 18.32 27.75
CA ALA A 127 18.05 18.73 29.06
C ALA A 127 17.42 20.14 29.06
N ALA A 128 17.91 21.08 28.24
CA ALA A 128 17.28 22.38 28.04
C ALA A 128 15.92 22.30 27.31
N ALA A 129 15.84 21.45 26.28
CA ALA A 129 14.60 21.16 25.56
C ALA A 129 13.62 20.37 26.44
N GLU A 130 14.06 19.48 27.31
CA GLU A 130 13.18 18.79 28.27
C GLU A 130 12.58 19.76 29.30
N VAL A 131 13.37 20.74 29.77
CA VAL A 131 12.87 21.77 30.68
C VAL A 131 11.92 22.74 29.97
N GLU A 132 12.18 23.09 28.70
CA GLU A 132 11.20 23.85 27.92
C GLU A 132 9.95 23.05 27.58
N LEU A 133 10.06 21.76 27.27
CA LEU A 133 8.90 20.87 27.13
C LEU A 133 8.08 20.85 28.43
N SER A 134 8.71 20.74 29.61
CA SER A 134 7.98 20.78 30.89
C SER A 134 7.28 22.11 31.17
N LYS A 135 7.82 23.23 30.65
CA LYS A 135 7.18 24.55 30.73
C LYS A 135 6.09 24.72 29.68
N ALA A 136 6.27 24.10 28.51
CA ALA A 136 5.29 24.05 27.46
C ALA A 136 4.10 23.17 27.86
N ASP A 137 4.29 22.08 28.61
CA ASP A 137 3.21 21.28 29.17
C ASP A 137 2.30 22.09 30.10
N ASP A 138 2.87 23.01 30.90
CA ASP A 138 2.11 23.96 31.74
C ASP A 138 1.39 25.05 30.89
N ALA A 139 1.84 25.30 29.66
CA ALA A 139 1.28 26.28 28.73
C ALA A 139 0.38 25.66 27.63
N ALA A 140 0.44 24.34 27.43
CA ALA A 140 -0.19 23.59 26.35
C ALA A 140 -1.60 23.08 26.68
N GLN A 141 -2.28 23.69 27.67
CA GLN A 141 -3.71 23.46 27.84
C GLN A 141 -4.55 23.87 26.62
N ASP A 142 -4.03 24.67 25.67
CA ASP A 142 -4.87 25.25 24.60
C ASP A 142 -4.40 25.08 23.14
N SER A 143 -3.41 24.24 22.80
CA SER A 143 -3.22 23.84 21.39
C SER A 143 -2.49 22.51 21.22
N SER A 144 -3.18 21.44 21.61
CA SER A 144 -2.79 20.06 21.33
C SER A 144 -3.10 19.67 19.88
N THR A 145 -2.28 18.80 19.29
CA THR A 145 -2.58 18.12 18.01
C THR A 145 -3.86 17.28 18.03
N GLU A 146 -4.50 17.11 19.20
CA GLU A 146 -5.84 16.54 19.34
C GLU A 146 -6.91 17.39 18.63
N SER A 147 -6.74 18.71 18.47
CA SER A 147 -7.62 19.56 17.65
C SER A 147 -7.66 19.15 16.16
N LEU A 148 -6.68 18.38 15.67
CA LEU A 148 -6.70 17.85 14.29
C LEU A 148 -7.60 16.61 14.16
N PHE A 149 -7.97 15.98 15.28
CA PHE A 149 -8.77 14.76 15.36
C PHE A 149 -10.07 14.91 16.16
N GLU A 150 -10.32 16.07 16.77
CA GLU A 150 -11.62 16.44 17.33
C GLU A 150 -12.66 16.62 16.21
N LEU A 151 -13.36 15.53 15.94
CA LEU A 151 -14.67 15.57 15.29
C LEU A 151 -15.63 16.31 16.23
N ASP A 152 -16.10 17.47 15.79
CA ASP A 152 -17.13 18.29 16.47
C ASP A 152 -18.33 17.42 16.89
N GLU A 153 -18.39 17.08 18.19
CA GLU A 153 -19.44 16.29 18.82
C GLU A 153 -20.77 17.07 18.94
N SER A 154 -20.89 18.28 18.40
CA SER A 154 -22.17 19.01 18.30
C SER A 154 -23.00 18.68 17.06
N GLN A 155 -22.50 17.82 16.16
CA GLN A 155 -23.37 17.12 15.22
C GLN A 155 -23.96 15.88 15.89
N ASP A 156 -25.15 16.03 16.47
CA ASP A 156 -26.08 14.96 16.84
C ASP A 156 -26.60 14.16 15.61
N GLU A 157 -25.74 13.89 14.63
CA GLU A 157 -25.83 12.79 13.69
C GLU A 157 -24.41 12.32 13.33
N ALA A 158 -24.01 11.17 13.87
CA ALA A 158 -22.71 10.55 13.62
C ALA A 158 -22.32 10.60 12.12
N GLN A 159 -21.19 11.25 11.84
CA GLN A 159 -20.56 11.34 10.51
C GLN A 159 -20.13 9.98 9.94
N TRP A 160 -20.30 8.90 10.71
CA TRP A 160 -20.16 7.51 10.26
C TRP A 160 -21.48 6.91 9.78
N ARG A 161 -22.43 7.69 9.26
CA ARG A 161 -23.44 7.09 8.38
C ARG A 161 -22.71 6.57 7.14
N ARG A 162 -22.52 5.25 7.10
CA ARG A 162 -22.11 4.45 5.93
C ARG A 162 -22.45 5.19 4.63
N VAL A 163 -21.44 5.77 4.00
CA VAL A 163 -21.61 6.44 2.71
C VAL A 163 -21.77 5.34 1.66
N TYR A 164 -23.01 4.89 1.48
CA TYR A 164 -23.33 4.04 0.35
C TYR A 164 -23.33 4.91 -0.91
N ALA A 165 -22.60 4.49 -1.94
CA ALA A 165 -22.79 5.04 -3.28
C ALA A 165 -24.26 4.81 -3.68
N ARG A 166 -25.06 5.88 -3.73
CA ARG A 166 -26.45 5.83 -4.17
C ARG A 166 -26.47 6.00 -5.68
N VAL A 167 -26.75 4.91 -6.40
CA VAL A 167 -27.05 5.00 -7.82
C VAL A 167 -28.57 5.09 -7.97
N LYS A 168 -29.06 6.17 -8.58
CA LYS A 168 -30.45 6.29 -8.99
C LYS A 168 -30.66 5.47 -10.24
N VAL A 169 -31.36 4.35 -10.15
CA VAL A 169 -31.78 3.57 -11.31
C VAL A 169 -33.25 3.85 -11.57
N LYS A 170 -33.57 4.31 -12.78
CA LYS A 170 -34.95 4.47 -13.23
C LYS A 170 -35.47 3.11 -13.67
N GLU A 171 -36.28 2.48 -12.84
CA GLU A 171 -36.92 1.21 -13.15
C GLU A 171 -38.32 1.50 -13.72
N GLN A 172 -38.56 1.09 -14.96
CA GLN A 172 -39.89 1.20 -15.57
C GLN A 172 -40.75 0.03 -15.11
N VAL A 173 -41.78 0.32 -14.33
CA VAL A 173 -42.79 -0.67 -13.95
C VAL A 173 -43.90 -0.64 -14.99
N ASN A 174 -43.98 -1.67 -15.84
CA ASN A 174 -45.13 -1.85 -16.73
C ASN A 174 -46.32 -2.35 -15.91
N ALA A 175 -47.30 -1.48 -15.67
CA ALA A 175 -48.60 -1.88 -15.16
C ALA A 175 -49.43 -2.45 -16.32
N LYS A 176 -49.73 -3.75 -16.27
CA LYS A 176 -50.83 -4.33 -17.07
C LYS A 176 -52.15 -3.83 -16.47
N GLY A 177 -52.83 -2.95 -17.18
CA GLY A 177 -54.16 -2.47 -16.80
C GLY A 177 -54.46 -1.12 -17.42
N THR A 178 -55.55 -1.08 -18.16
CA THR A 178 -55.98 0.01 -19.04
C THR A 178 -56.04 1.35 -18.30
N ASN A 179 -55.34 2.34 -18.85
CA ASN A 179 -55.49 3.77 -18.62
C ASN A 179 -55.08 4.33 -17.25
N VAL A 180 -53.78 4.33 -16.91
CA VAL A 180 -53.19 5.23 -15.89
C VAL A 180 -51.74 5.58 -16.27
N GLN A 181 -51.37 6.85 -16.10
CA GLN A 181 -50.05 7.47 -16.33
C GLN A 181 -48.84 6.59 -15.97
N LYS A 182 -47.83 6.54 -16.85
CA LYS A 182 -46.51 5.94 -16.60
C LYS A 182 -45.87 6.54 -15.35
N LYS A 183 -45.95 5.83 -14.22
CA LYS A 183 -45.22 6.18 -13.00
C LYS A 183 -43.84 5.52 -13.01
N THR A 184 -42.80 6.30 -13.29
CA THR A 184 -41.42 5.92 -13.00
C THR A 184 -41.21 5.93 -11.49
N LYS A 185 -40.83 4.79 -10.90
CA LYS A 185 -40.32 4.72 -9.53
C LYS A 185 -38.79 4.82 -9.57
N GLU A 186 -38.23 5.85 -8.95
CA GLU A 186 -36.80 5.89 -8.65
C GLU A 186 -36.53 4.94 -7.48
N VAL A 187 -35.71 3.91 -7.70
CA VAL A 187 -35.24 3.01 -6.62
C VAL A 187 -33.75 3.26 -6.43
N THR A 188 -33.36 3.54 -5.19
CA THR A 188 -31.96 3.66 -4.77
C THR A 188 -31.47 2.30 -4.31
N LYS A 189 -30.49 1.71 -5.02
CA LYS A 189 -29.81 0.48 -4.61
C LYS A 189 -28.40 0.79 -4.15
N LEU A 190 -27.95 0.09 -3.10
CA LEU A 190 -26.62 0.23 -2.49
C LEU A 190 -25.69 -0.83 -3.12
N LYS A 191 -24.55 -0.44 -3.71
CA LYS A 191 -23.57 -1.37 -4.30
C LYS A 191 -22.26 -1.28 -3.51
N GLY A 192 -21.82 -2.39 -2.92
CA GLY A 192 -20.62 -2.45 -2.09
C GLY A 192 -19.37 -2.81 -2.88
N THR A 193 -18.36 -1.93 -2.97
CA THR A 193 -17.05 -2.23 -3.58
C THR A 193 -15.86 -1.76 -2.75
N SER A 194 -16.02 -1.52 -1.46
CA SER A 194 -14.92 -1.18 -0.54
C SER A 194 -14.63 -2.35 0.40
N LEU A 195 -13.35 -2.64 0.67
CA LEU A 195 -12.90 -3.61 1.68
C LEU A 195 -13.48 -3.31 3.07
N TRP A 196 -13.79 -2.04 3.34
CA TRP A 196 -14.43 -1.53 4.55
C TRP A 196 -15.96 -1.72 4.58
N MET A 197 -16.54 -2.32 3.54
CA MET A 197 -17.98 -2.66 3.45
C MET A 197 -18.26 -4.16 3.57
N ARG A 198 -17.27 -4.98 3.95
CA ARG A 198 -17.52 -6.38 4.32
C ARG A 198 -18.17 -6.43 5.70
N LYS A 199 -19.05 -7.41 5.92
CA LYS A 199 -19.50 -7.73 7.28
C LYS A 199 -18.26 -8.15 8.08
N PRO A 200 -18.06 -7.61 9.29
CA PRO A 200 -16.96 -8.07 10.15
C PRO A 200 -17.10 -9.58 10.38
N LEU A 201 -15.97 -10.29 10.41
CA LEU A 201 -15.96 -11.75 10.54
C LEU A 201 -16.41 -12.21 11.93
N ILE A 202 -16.29 -11.33 12.93
CA ILE A 202 -16.66 -11.56 14.32
C ILE A 202 -17.29 -10.26 14.82
N GLU A 203 -18.45 -10.35 15.43
CA GLU A 203 -19.12 -9.20 16.04
C GLU A 203 -18.58 -8.96 17.45
N LEU A 204 -18.62 -7.71 17.90
CA LEU A 204 -17.98 -7.28 19.16
C LEU A 204 -18.50 -8.03 20.40
N HIS A 205 -19.77 -8.48 20.36
CA HIS A 205 -20.37 -9.28 21.42
C HIS A 205 -19.82 -10.71 21.48
N GLU A 206 -19.49 -11.32 20.34
CA GLU A 206 -18.87 -12.64 20.27
C GLU A 206 -17.44 -12.61 20.83
N LEU A 207 -16.73 -11.50 20.61
CA LEU A 207 -15.39 -11.27 21.18
C LEU A 207 -15.43 -11.16 22.71
N HIS A 208 -16.43 -10.47 23.25
CA HIS A 208 -16.66 -10.38 24.70
C HIS A 208 -17.16 -11.69 25.33
N GLU A 209 -17.80 -12.56 24.56
CA GLU A 209 -18.19 -13.89 25.02
C GLU A 209 -16.97 -14.84 25.05
N TYR A 210 -16.09 -14.73 24.05
CA TYR A 210 -14.83 -15.48 24.00
C TYR A 210 -13.86 -15.08 25.11
N ALA A 211 -13.74 -13.77 25.41
CA ALA A 211 -12.88 -13.27 26.48
C ALA A 211 -13.36 -13.60 27.90
N ARG A 212 -14.60 -14.11 28.05
CA ARG A 212 -15.18 -14.55 29.33
C ARG A 212 -15.06 -16.07 29.56
N ARG A 213 -14.55 -16.83 28.58
CA ARG A 213 -14.17 -18.25 28.73
C ARG A 213 -12.70 -18.38 29.08
#